data_AF-A0A562ZE73-F1
#
_entry.id   AF-A0A562ZE73-F1
#
_cell.length_a   1.000
_cell.length_b   1.000
_cell.length_c   1.000
_cell.angle_alpha   90.00
_cell.angle_beta   90.00
_cell.angle_gamma   90.00
#
_symmetry.space_group_name_H-M   'P 1'
#
loop_
_entity.id
_entity.type
_entity.pdbx_description
1 polymer ?
#
loop_
_entity_poly.entity_id
_entity_poly.type
_entity_poly.pdbx_seq_one_letter_code
_entity_poly.pdbx_strand_id
1 'polypeptide(L)'
;MITNIDIDEDLVAEAMKVSGARTKREVVDKALRDLVARSQRTRFRDIWGTLKEEDFWPDYDPKTQPGEPPGMYRVEQPVASYKARPAVAAQARRTKK
;
A
#
# COMPACT_ATOMS: atom_id res chain seq x y z
N MET A 1 -19.26 18.51 23.26
CA MET A 1 -20.10 17.76 24.21
C MET A 1 -19.19 16.89 25.06
N ILE A 2 -19.39 16.87 26.37
CA ILE A 2 -18.66 15.95 27.26
C ILE A 2 -19.49 14.67 27.31
N THR A 3 -18.87 13.55 26.91
CA THR A 3 -19.51 12.24 26.89
C THR A 3 -18.62 11.30 27.67
N ASN A 4 -19.21 10.53 28.59
CA ASN A 4 -18.48 9.50 29.30
C ASN A 4 -18.60 8.19 28.50
N ILE A 5 -17.47 7.65 28.07
CA ILE A 5 -17.37 6.44 27.26
C ILE A 5 -16.18 5.65 27.76
N ASP A 6 -16.36 4.34 27.91
CA ASP A 6 -15.28 3.42 28.26
C ASP A 6 -14.44 3.13 27.02
N ILE A 7 -13.14 3.39 27.09
CA ILE A 7 -12.19 3.23 25.98
C ILE A 7 -10.92 2.59 26.52
N ASP A 8 -10.36 1.64 25.78
CA ASP A 8 -9.06 1.06 26.06
C ASP A 8 -7.95 2.13 26.07
N GLU A 9 -7.32 2.30 27.23
CA GLU A 9 -6.27 3.27 27.48
C GLU A 9 -4.98 2.97 26.70
N ASP A 10 -4.66 1.69 26.51
CA ASP A 10 -3.45 1.28 25.77
C ASP A 10 -3.61 1.60 24.29
N LEU A 11 -4.82 1.39 23.74
CA LEU A 11 -5.16 1.77 22.37
C LEU A 11 -5.09 3.29 22.16
N VAL A 12 -5.60 4.08 23.11
CA VAL A 12 -5.51 5.54 23.02
C VAL A 12 -4.06 6.01 23.10
N ALA A 13 -3.24 5.39 23.95
CA ALA A 13 -1.82 5.71 24.06
C ALA A 13 -1.06 5.41 22.76
N GLU A 14 -1.34 4.28 22.11
CA GLU A 14 -0.78 3.96 20.79
C GLU A 14 -1.26 4.94 19.72
N ALA A 15 -2.56 5.25 19.71
CA ALA A 15 -3.13 6.21 18.78
C ALA A 15 -2.55 7.62 18.98
N MET A 16 -2.25 8.04 20.22
CA MET A 16 -1.54 9.30 20.50
C MET A 16 -0.13 9.31 19.87
N LYS A 17 0.63 8.22 20.01
CA LYS A 17 1.97 8.08 19.42
C LYS A 17 1.93 8.16 17.90
N VAL A 18 0.99 7.46 17.26
CA VAL A 18 0.85 7.41 15.79
C VAL A 18 0.31 8.73 15.24
N SER A 19 -0.68 9.33 15.91
CA SER A 19 -1.36 10.53 15.41
C SER A 19 -0.66 11.84 15.73
N GLY A 20 0.29 11.83 16.69
CA GLY A 20 0.98 13.02 17.21
C GLY A 20 0.10 13.93 18.07
N ALA A 21 -1.08 13.46 18.48
CA ALA A 21 -2.05 14.25 19.23
C ALA A 21 -1.58 14.50 20.68
N ARG A 22 -1.88 15.68 21.21
CA ARG A 22 -1.48 16.08 22.57
C ARG A 22 -2.49 15.66 23.63
N THR A 23 -3.73 15.39 23.22
CA THR A 23 -4.83 15.08 24.15
C THR A 23 -5.65 13.89 23.66
N LYS A 24 -6.25 13.13 24.59
CA LYS A 24 -7.18 12.04 24.28
C LYS A 24 -8.37 12.51 23.43
N ARG A 25 -8.88 13.72 23.71
CA ARG A 25 -9.99 14.33 22.95
C ARG A 25 -9.61 14.54 21.47
N GLU A 26 -8.39 15.01 21.23
CA GLU A 26 -7.88 15.24 19.88
C GLU A 26 -7.70 13.93 19.11
N VAL A 27 -7.22 12.86 19.77
CA VAL A 27 -7.18 11.52 19.18
C VAL A 27 -8.57 11.07 18.74
N VAL A 28 -9.56 11.19 19.61
CA VAL A 28 -10.93 10.76 19.33
C VAL A 28 -11.52 11.57 18.16
N ASP A 29 -11.36 12.89 18.16
CA ASP A 29 -11.85 13.75 17.06
C ASP A 29 -11.19 13.37 15.72
N LYS A 30 -9.86 13.21 15.72
CA LYS A 30 -9.10 12.84 14.52
C LYS A 30 -9.49 11.45 14.02
N ALA A 31 -9.62 10.47 14.90
CA ALA A 31 -10.02 9.11 14.57
C ALA A 31 -11.42 9.05 13.93
N LEU A 32 -12.38 9.80 14.47
CA LEU A 32 -13.74 9.85 13.94
C LEU A 32 -13.79 10.53 12.56
N ARG A 33 -13.06 11.64 12.37
CA ARG A 33 -12.94 12.29 11.06
C ARG A 33 -12.30 11.36 10.03
N ASP A 34 -11.24 10.66 10.42
CA ASP A 34 -10.56 9.69 9.56
C ASP A 34 -11.49 8.55 9.17
N LEU A 35 -12.29 8.03 10.11
CA LEU A 35 -13.25 6.96 9.83
C LEU A 35 -14.28 7.39 8.77
N VAL A 36 -14.83 8.58 8.92
CA VAL A 36 -15.80 9.14 7.96
C VAL A 36 -15.13 9.41 6.60
N ALA A 37 -13.95 10.00 6.58
CA ALA A 37 -13.21 10.24 5.34
C ALA A 37 -12.87 8.91 4.62
N ARG A 38 -12.50 7.87 5.37
CA ARG A 38 -12.21 6.54 4.84
C ARG A 38 -13.47 5.84 4.31
N SER A 39 -14.63 6.04 4.92
CA SER A 39 -15.88 5.45 4.43
C SER A 39 -16.41 6.14 3.18
N GLN A 40 -16.15 7.44 3.02
CA GLN A 40 -16.53 8.22 1.84
C GLN A 40 -15.60 8.02 0.64
N ARG A 41 -14.37 7.53 0.86
CA ARG A 41 -13.48 7.17 -0.25
C ARG A 41 -14.09 5.98 -0.99
N THR A 42 -14.54 6.23 -2.22
CA THR A 42 -14.90 5.19 -3.18
C THR A 42 -13.77 4.18 -3.25
N ARG A 43 -14.09 2.87 -3.18
CA ARG A 43 -13.04 1.86 -3.30
C ARG A 43 -12.35 2.10 -4.64
N PHE A 44 -11.03 2.23 -4.64
CA PHE A 44 -10.27 2.38 -5.87
C PHE A 44 -10.64 1.32 -6.92
N ARG A 45 -11.06 0.13 -6.48
CA ARG A 45 -11.57 -0.96 -7.34
C ARG A 45 -12.81 -0.59 -8.14
N ASP A 46 -13.69 0.26 -7.61
CA ASP A 46 -14.93 0.68 -8.27
C ASP A 46 -14.66 1.75 -9.35
N ILE A 47 -13.51 2.43 -9.24
CA ILE A 47 -12.99 3.42 -10.20
C ILE A 47 -12.05 2.73 -11.24
N TRP A 48 -11.46 1.59 -10.86
CA TRP A 48 -10.50 0.88 -11.69
C TRP A 48 -11.19 0.21 -12.89
N GLY A 49 -10.99 0.79 -14.09
CA GLY A 49 -11.57 0.31 -15.35
C GLY A 49 -12.87 1.00 -15.77
N THR A 50 -13.42 1.90 -14.95
CA THR A 50 -14.54 2.79 -15.32
C THR A 50 -14.09 4.13 -15.87
N LEU A 51 -12.93 4.62 -15.43
CA LEU A 51 -12.30 5.83 -15.97
C LEU A 51 -11.37 5.47 -17.14
N LYS A 52 -11.36 6.31 -18.18
CA LYS A 52 -10.47 6.16 -19.33
C LYS A 52 -9.11 6.80 -19.01
N GLU A 53 -8.07 6.40 -19.74
CA GLU A 53 -6.72 7.02 -19.66
C GLU A 53 -6.80 8.57 -19.77
N GLU A 54 -7.73 9.05 -20.59
CA GLU A 54 -8.10 10.45 -20.82
C GLU A 54 -8.53 11.19 -19.53
N ASP A 55 -9.19 10.49 -18.60
CA ASP A 55 -9.68 11.06 -17.33
C ASP A 55 -8.58 11.14 -16.26
N PHE A 56 -7.61 10.22 -16.33
CA PHE A 56 -6.50 10.16 -15.37
C PHE A 56 -5.40 11.16 -15.71
N TRP A 57 -5.16 11.36 -17.02
CA TRP A 57 -4.06 12.19 -17.51
C TRP A 57 -4.44 12.98 -18.77
N PRO A 58 -5.18 14.09 -18.62
CA PRO A 58 -5.65 14.90 -19.75
C PRO A 58 -4.52 15.40 -20.67
N ASP A 59 -3.34 15.63 -20.09
CA ASP A 59 -2.17 16.18 -20.77
C ASP A 59 -1.11 15.12 -21.11
N TYR A 60 -1.40 13.83 -20.92
CA TYR A 60 -0.45 12.75 -21.22
C TYR A 60 -0.54 12.34 -22.69
N ASP A 61 0.39 12.86 -23.49
CA ASP A 61 0.61 12.39 -24.85
C ASP A 61 1.81 11.42 -24.89
N PRO A 62 1.58 10.11 -25.07
CA PRO A 62 2.62 9.09 -25.09
C PRO A 62 3.56 9.20 -26.30
N LYS A 63 3.33 10.12 -27.23
CA LYS A 63 4.14 10.33 -28.44
C LYS A 63 5.04 11.57 -28.36
N THR A 64 4.71 12.55 -27.52
CA THR A 64 5.51 13.79 -27.37
C THR A 64 6.46 13.77 -26.19
N GLN A 65 6.21 12.91 -25.18
CA GLN A 65 7.25 12.59 -24.22
C GLN A 65 8.27 11.66 -24.88
N PRO A 66 9.55 12.04 -25.00
CA PRO A 66 10.58 11.09 -25.36
C PRO A 66 10.51 9.99 -24.32
N GLY A 67 10.18 8.77 -24.74
CA GLY A 67 10.23 7.60 -23.88
C GLY A 67 11.54 7.65 -23.13
N GLU A 68 11.45 7.80 -21.82
CA GLU A 68 12.59 7.98 -20.93
C GLU A 68 13.66 6.95 -21.32
N PRO A 69 14.92 7.36 -21.57
CA PRO A 69 15.93 6.44 -22.03
C PRO A 69 15.94 5.22 -21.09
N PRO A 70 15.80 4.00 -21.63
CA PRO A 70 15.62 2.82 -20.81
C PRO A 70 16.77 2.71 -19.83
N GLY A 71 16.48 2.87 -18.53
CA GLY A 71 17.47 2.83 -17.46
C GLY A 71 17.53 4.06 -16.54
N MET A 72 16.89 5.20 -16.86
CA MET A 72 17.05 6.44 -16.06
C MET A 72 16.41 6.37 -14.67
N TYR A 73 15.25 5.72 -14.52
CA TYR A 73 14.60 5.44 -13.23
C TYR A 73 14.31 3.96 -13.02
N ARG A 74 15.08 3.08 -13.67
CA ARG A 74 14.97 1.65 -13.39
C ARG A 74 15.42 1.44 -11.94
N VAL A 75 14.46 1.31 -11.03
CA VAL A 75 14.71 0.81 -9.68
C VAL A 75 15.08 -0.66 -9.85
N GLU A 76 16.37 -0.92 -10.07
CA GLU A 76 16.88 -2.29 -10.07
C GLU A 76 16.63 -2.83 -8.67
N GLN A 77 15.70 -3.77 -8.54
CA GLN A 77 15.54 -4.51 -7.29
C GLN A 77 16.94 -5.06 -6.94
N PRO A 78 17.41 -4.90 -5.70
CA PRO A 78 18.70 -5.43 -5.32
C PRO A 78 18.71 -6.93 -5.64
N VAL A 79 19.66 -7.35 -6.48
CA VAL A 79 19.87 -8.77 -6.79
C VAL A 79 20.04 -9.49 -5.46
N ALA A 80 19.19 -10.48 -5.19
CA ALA A 80 19.19 -11.18 -3.93
C ALA A 80 20.60 -11.68 -3.58
N SER A 81 21.12 -11.29 -2.41
CA SER A 81 22.50 -11.55 -1.99
C SER A 81 22.76 -12.99 -1.53
N TYR A 82 21.71 -13.81 -1.45
CA TYR A 82 21.83 -15.20 -1.04
C TYR A 82 22.15 -16.12 -2.22
N LYS A 83 23.06 -17.08 -2.00
CA LYS A 83 23.34 -18.14 -2.98
C LYS A 83 22.14 -19.10 -3.01
N ALA A 84 21.43 -19.16 -4.14
CA ALA A 84 20.39 -20.16 -4.35
C ALA A 84 21.00 -21.56 -4.22
N ARG A 85 20.41 -22.39 -3.35
CA ARG A 85 20.85 -23.77 -3.13
C ARG A 85 20.49 -24.58 -4.40
N PRO A 86 21.43 -25.32 -5.02
CA PRO A 86 21.13 -26.07 -6.23
C PRO A 86 20.07 -27.13 -5.94
N ALA A 87 19.12 -27.28 -6.88
CA ALA A 87 18.09 -28.30 -6.81
C ALA A 87 18.74 -29.69 -6.77
N VAL A 88 18.40 -30.50 -5.77
CA VAL A 88 18.87 -31.88 -5.67
C VAL A 88 18.21 -32.68 -6.79
N ALA A 89 19.01 -33.22 -7.71
CA ALA A 89 18.51 -34.03 -8.81
C ALA A 89 17.76 -35.26 -8.27
N ALA A 90 16.49 -35.39 -8.63
CA ALA A 90 15.68 -36.56 -8.30
C ALA A 90 16.31 -37.80 -8.93
N GLN A 91 16.72 -38.76 -8.10
CA GLN A 91 17.29 -40.02 -8.56
C GLN A 91 16.23 -40.81 -9.35
N ALA A 92 16.48 -40.97 -10.66
CA ALA A 92 15.62 -41.75 -11.54
C ALA A 92 15.56 -43.20 -11.04
N ARG A 93 14.38 -43.61 -10.56
CA ARG A 93 14.07 -45.00 -10.25
C ARG A 93 14.14 -45.80 -11.56
N ARG A 94 15.23 -46.55 -11.75
CA ARG A 94 15.37 -47.54 -12.83
C ARG A 94 14.35 -48.65 -12.61
N THR A 95 13.30 -48.70 -13.43
CA THR A 95 12.49 -49.91 -13.60
C THR A 95 13.28 -50.91 -14.45
N LYS A 96 13.60 -52.07 -13.86
CA LYS A 96 14.16 -53.23 -14.57
C LYS A 96 13.00 -54.13 -14.96
N LYS A 97 13.06 -54.59 -16.21
CA LYS A 97 12.12 -55.47 -16.93
C LYS A 97 11.78 -56.74 -16.18
#